data_AF-A0AAU4X6H4-F1
#
_entry.id   AF-A0AAU4X6H4-F1
#
_cell.length_a   1.000
_cell.length_b   1.000
_cell.length_c   1.000
_cell.angle_alpha   90.00
_cell.angle_beta   90.00
_cell.angle_gamma   90.00
#
_symmetry.space_group_name_H-M   'P 1'
#
loop_
_entity.id
_entity.type
_entity.pdbx_description
1 polymer ?
#
loop_
_entity_poly.entity_id
_entity_poly.type
_entity_poly.pdbx_seq_one_letter_code
_entity_poly.pdbx_strand_id
1 'polypeptide(L)'
;MSEIAGQTGNRSAATAVVNESYSFACMRCGHGWEQSFEIEHHRDAEGGEFVMYVADGHVVPSPLSRPSCQNCDGHVVRIMRAGQVSSVQNSMHQHTHRPVPVHPEQAHDEAVDQPAVPREPHHWHLSDLLHPFHHRKAG
;
A
#
# COMPACT_ATOMS: atom_id res chain seq x y z
N MET A 1 -10.54 29.96 -12.10
CA MET A 1 -9.48 29.81 -11.09
C MET A 1 -10.13 30.09 -9.76
N SER A 2 -10.36 29.08 -8.93
CA SER A 2 -11.02 29.24 -7.63
C SER A 2 -10.00 29.00 -6.55
N GLU A 3 -9.49 30.09 -5.99
CA GLU A 3 -8.60 30.12 -4.83
C GLU A 3 -9.43 29.78 -3.59
N ILE A 4 -9.20 28.59 -3.02
CA ILE A 4 -9.68 28.19 -1.70
C ILE A 4 -8.71 28.70 -0.63
N ALA A 5 -8.58 30.02 -0.50
CA ALA A 5 -7.84 30.62 0.59
C ALA A 5 -8.74 30.68 1.85
N GLY A 6 -8.42 29.87 2.85
CA GLY A 6 -8.74 30.17 4.25
C GLY A 6 -10.06 29.61 4.80
N GLN A 7 -10.19 28.29 4.90
CA GLN A 7 -11.19 27.65 5.77
C GLN A 7 -10.57 27.11 7.07
N THR A 8 -9.64 27.85 7.68
CA THR A 8 -9.06 27.51 8.99
C THR A 8 -10.04 27.76 10.15
N GLY A 9 -11.17 28.43 9.92
CA GLY A 9 -12.18 28.72 10.95
C GLY A 9 -13.15 27.58 11.29
N ASN A 10 -13.26 26.53 10.45
CA ASN A 10 -14.28 25.48 10.64
C ASN A 10 -13.77 24.26 11.42
N ARG A 11 -12.47 24.16 11.70
CA ARG A 11 -11.86 22.97 12.33
C ARG A 11 -12.16 22.86 13.83
N SER A 12 -12.37 23.99 14.52
CA SER A 12 -12.73 23.99 15.95
C SER A 12 -14.15 23.48 16.24
N ALA A 13 -15.00 23.31 15.21
CA ALA A 13 -16.35 22.80 15.35
C ALA A 13 -16.45 21.26 15.25
N ALA A 14 -15.32 20.57 15.05
CA ALA A 14 -15.29 19.12 14.97
C ALA A 14 -15.82 18.50 16.27
N THR A 15 -16.84 17.64 16.15
CA THR A 15 -17.40 16.88 17.27
C THR A 15 -16.50 15.71 17.66
N ALA A 16 -15.73 15.19 16.70
CA ALA A 16 -14.68 14.20 16.90
C ALA A 16 -13.62 14.27 15.81
N VAL A 17 -12.38 13.87 16.11
CA VAL A 17 -11.30 13.75 15.13
C VAL A 17 -10.66 12.37 15.25
N VAL A 18 -10.54 11.66 14.12
CA VAL A 18 -9.91 10.34 14.04
C VAL A 18 -8.70 10.42 13.13
N ASN A 19 -7.56 9.89 13.58
CA ASN A 19 -6.37 9.76 12.74
C ASN A 19 -6.39 8.40 12.04
N GLU A 20 -6.37 8.40 10.72
CA GLU A 20 -6.39 7.19 9.92
C GLU A 20 -5.34 7.28 8.81
N SER A 21 -4.67 6.17 8.53
CA SER A 21 -3.63 6.11 7.50
C SER A 21 -3.99 5.07 6.45
N TYR A 22 -3.79 5.43 5.19
CA TYR A 22 -4.09 4.57 4.07
C TYR A 22 -2.87 4.38 3.19
N SER A 23 -2.76 3.18 2.63
CA SER A 23 -1.80 2.88 1.57
C SER A 23 -2.52 2.88 0.23
N PHE A 24 -1.90 3.49 -0.78
CA PHE A 24 -2.44 3.59 -2.12
C PHE A 24 -1.51 2.92 -3.12
N ALA A 25 -2.07 2.36 -4.18
CA ALA A 25 -1.33 1.83 -5.31
C ALA A 25 -2.01 2.19 -6.64
N CYS A 26 -1.31 2.92 -7.50
CA CYS A 26 -1.79 3.23 -8.83
C CYS A 26 -1.72 1.99 -9.73
N MET A 27 -2.86 1.55 -10.26
CA MET A 27 -2.89 0.41 -11.18
C MET A 27 -2.49 0.78 -12.62
N ARG A 28 -2.23 2.07 -12.88
CA ARG A 28 -1.73 2.56 -14.18
C ARG A 28 -0.21 2.63 -14.25
N CYS A 29 0.45 3.24 -13.28
CA CYS A 29 1.91 3.42 -13.29
C CYS A 29 2.67 2.66 -12.19
N GLY A 30 1.96 1.92 -11.33
CA GLY A 30 2.56 1.12 -10.25
C GLY A 30 3.05 1.91 -9.04
N HIS A 31 2.95 3.24 -9.05
CA HIS A 31 3.37 4.08 -7.92
C HIS A 31 2.52 3.80 -6.68
N GLY A 32 3.18 3.52 -5.56
CA GLY A 32 2.55 3.32 -4.26
C GLY A 32 3.02 4.37 -3.25
N TRP A 33 2.08 4.87 -2.45
CA TRP A 33 2.34 5.85 -1.41
C TRP A 33 1.46 5.60 -0.19
N GLU A 34 1.87 6.11 0.97
CA GLU A 34 1.10 6.09 2.21
C GLU A 34 0.82 7.53 2.62
N GLN A 35 -0.39 7.78 3.13
CA GLN A 35 -0.79 9.10 3.60
C GLN A 35 -1.65 8.97 4.85
N SER A 36 -1.35 9.82 5.84
CA SER A 36 -2.16 9.98 7.05
C SER A 36 -3.15 11.12 6.88
N PHE A 37 -4.35 10.92 7.42
CA PHE A 37 -5.45 11.86 7.39
C PHE A 37 -6.03 12.04 8.79
N GLU A 38 -6.41 13.28 9.09
CA GLU A 38 -7.33 13.58 10.17
C GLU A 38 -8.75 13.59 9.57
N ILE A 39 -9.60 12.69 10.06
CA ILE A 39 -11.00 12.56 9.69
C ILE A 39 -11.81 13.29 10.75
N GLU A 40 -12.26 14.48 10.42
CA GLU A 40 -13.05 15.32 11.32
C GLU A 40 -14.54 15.07 11.10
N HIS A 41 -15.25 14.72 12.17
CA HIS A 41 -16.70 14.61 12.21
C HIS A 41 -17.30 15.94 12.63
N HIS A 42 -18.33 16.38 11.92
CA HIS A 42 -18.97 17.68 12.11
C HIS A 42 -20.49 17.55 12.08
N ARG A 43 -21.16 18.52 12.71
CA ARG A 43 -22.61 18.72 12.60
C ARG A 43 -22.90 20.08 11.99
N ASP A 44 -23.79 20.13 11.01
CA ASP A 44 -24.30 21.38 10.46
C ASP A 44 -25.32 22.05 11.41
N ALA A 45 -25.80 23.24 11.03
CA ALA A 45 -26.73 24.01 11.86
C ALA A 45 -28.12 23.36 11.98
N GLU A 46 -28.49 22.55 10.99
CA GLU A 46 -29.71 21.74 10.95
C GLU A 46 -29.56 20.41 11.71
N GLY A 47 -28.35 20.09 12.18
CA GLY A 47 -28.00 18.87 12.91
C GLY A 47 -27.63 17.67 12.04
N GLY A 48 -27.43 17.85 10.74
CA GLY A 48 -26.89 16.87 9.80
C GLY A 48 -25.40 16.60 10.05
N GLU A 49 -25.02 15.32 10.01
CA GLU A 49 -23.63 14.89 10.20
C GLU A 49 -22.88 14.90 8.87
N PHE A 50 -21.65 15.41 8.87
CA PHE A 50 -20.75 15.32 7.73
C PHE A 50 -19.29 15.12 8.16
N VAL A 51 -18.46 14.70 7.22
CA VAL A 51 -17.06 14.37 7.47
C VAL A 51 -16.16 15.22 6.59
N MET A 52 -15.12 15.79 7.19
CA MET A 52 -14.03 16.48 6.49
C MET A 52 -12.75 15.65 6.58
N TYR A 53 -12.02 15.56 5.49
CA TYR A 53 -10.71 14.91 5.44
C TYR A 53 -9.64 15.97 5.40
N VAL A 54 -8.62 15.82 6.24
CA VAL A 54 -7.49 16.73 6.31
C VAL A 54 -6.21 15.93 6.10
N ALA A 55 -5.35 16.41 5.20
CA ALA A 55 -3.99 15.91 5.01
C ALA A 55 -3.01 17.07 5.14
N ASP A 56 -1.94 16.88 5.90
CA ASP A 56 -0.89 17.89 6.12
C ASP A 56 -1.44 19.26 6.56
N GLY A 57 -2.48 19.25 7.39
CA GLY A 57 -3.17 20.45 7.87
C GLY A 57 -4.16 21.09 6.90
N HIS A 58 -4.26 20.59 5.67
CA HIS A 58 -5.13 21.12 4.62
C HIS A 58 -6.36 20.23 4.40
N VAL A 59 -7.54 20.85 4.21
CA VAL A 59 -8.76 20.13 3.85
C VAL A 59 -8.63 19.60 2.43
N VAL A 60 -8.89 18.30 2.25
CA VAL A 60 -8.77 17.59 0.97
C VAL A 60 -10.09 16.89 0.61
N PRO A 61 -10.30 16.56 -0.68
CA PRO A 61 -11.40 15.67 -1.06
C PRO A 61 -11.31 14.32 -0.35
N SER A 62 -12.44 13.62 -0.21
CA SER A 62 -12.44 12.28 0.39
C SER A 62 -11.52 11.33 -0.40
N PRO A 63 -10.44 10.81 0.22
CA PRO A 63 -9.48 9.94 -0.45
C PRO A 63 -10.11 8.60 -0.86
N LEU A 64 -11.28 8.26 -0.31
CA LEU A 64 -12.01 7.04 -0.58
C LEU A 64 -12.93 7.15 -1.81
N SER A 65 -13.32 8.37 -2.19
CA SER A 65 -14.29 8.58 -3.27
C SER A 65 -13.64 8.69 -4.64
N ARG A 66 -12.53 9.45 -4.75
CA ARG A 66 -11.84 9.73 -6.02
C ARG A 66 -10.33 9.89 -5.79
N PRO A 67 -9.60 8.82 -5.44
CA PRO A 67 -8.15 8.90 -5.33
C PRO A 67 -7.50 9.20 -6.69
N SER A 68 -6.55 10.14 -6.71
CA SER A 68 -5.71 10.46 -7.87
C SER A 68 -4.25 10.13 -7.59
N CYS A 69 -3.59 9.45 -8.54
CA CYS A 69 -2.17 9.15 -8.42
C CYS A 69 -1.33 10.42 -8.52
N GLN A 70 -0.53 10.70 -7.49
CA GLN A 70 0.35 11.87 -7.40
C GLN A 70 1.50 11.89 -8.44
N ASN A 71 1.72 10.77 -9.15
CA ASN A 71 2.78 10.64 -10.16
C ASN A 71 2.28 10.72 -11.60
N CYS A 72 1.03 10.34 -11.89
CA CYS A 72 0.53 10.26 -13.28
C CYS A 72 -0.92 10.71 -13.47
N ASP A 73 -1.55 11.26 -12.44
CA ASP A 73 -2.94 11.73 -12.42
C ASP A 73 -3.99 10.66 -12.78
N GLY A 74 -3.59 9.38 -12.78
CA GLY A 74 -4.48 8.26 -12.99
C GLY A 74 -5.45 8.08 -11.83
N HIS A 75 -6.71 7.77 -12.13
CA HIS A 75 -7.79 7.61 -11.14
C HIS A 75 -8.07 6.14 -10.77
N VAL A 76 -7.40 5.20 -11.44
CA VAL A 76 -7.51 3.77 -11.15
C VAL A 76 -6.50 3.43 -10.05
N VAL A 77 -6.88 3.69 -8.81
CA VAL A 77 -6.05 3.55 -7.62
C VAL A 77 -6.69 2.56 -6.66
N ARG A 78 -5.89 1.60 -6.17
CA ARG A 78 -6.30 0.68 -5.10
C ARG A 78 -5.95 1.30 -3.75
N ILE A 79 -6.91 1.29 -2.83
CA ILE A 79 -6.74 1.72 -1.43
C ILE A 79 -6.61 0.47 -0.57
N MET A 80 -5.67 0.49 0.36
CA MET A 80 -5.34 -0.61 1.27
C MET A 80 -5.10 -0.06 2.67
N ARG A 81 -5.05 -0.95 3.67
CA ARG A 81 -4.65 -0.61 5.04
C ARG A 81 -3.27 0.05 5.09
N ALA A 82 -3.00 0.85 6.12
CA ALA A 82 -1.67 1.40 6.38
C ALA A 82 -0.57 0.32 6.41
N GLY A 83 0.66 0.73 6.09
CA GLY A 83 1.86 -0.11 6.19
C GLY A 83 2.11 -1.07 5.01
N GLN A 84 1.22 -1.11 4.01
CA GLN A 84 1.38 -2.01 2.87
C GLN A 84 2.49 -1.56 1.92
N VAL A 85 2.62 -0.25 1.68
CA VAL A 85 3.69 0.29 0.83
C VAL A 85 5.03 0.17 1.55
N SER A 86 5.06 0.54 2.83
CA SER A 86 6.24 0.39 3.68
C SER A 86 6.72 -1.06 3.76
N SER A 87 5.81 -2.02 3.91
CA SER A 87 6.13 -3.45 3.92
C SER A 87 6.79 -3.92 2.61
N VAL A 88 6.22 -3.55 1.46
CA VAL A 88 6.76 -3.94 0.15
C VAL A 88 8.15 -3.34 -0.07
N GLN A 89 8.33 -2.05 0.25
CA GLN A 89 9.63 -1.40 0.14
C GLN A 89 10.66 -2.09 1.03
N ASN A 90 10.33 -2.42 2.28
CA ASN A 90 11.26 -3.11 3.18
C ASN A 90 11.66 -4.50 2.63
N SER A 91 10.70 -5.28 2.10
CA SER A 91 11.00 -6.56 1.45
C SER A 91 11.96 -6.39 0.27
N MET A 92 11.75 -5.39 -0.60
CA MET A 92 12.65 -5.11 -1.73
C MET A 92 14.08 -4.75 -1.29
N HIS A 93 14.22 -3.94 -0.24
CA HIS A 93 15.53 -3.62 0.34
C HIS A 93 16.22 -4.88 0.90
N GLN A 94 15.50 -5.72 1.65
CA GLN A 94 16.04 -6.98 2.18
C GLN A 94 16.47 -7.96 1.08
N HIS A 95 15.74 -8.05 -0.02
CA HIS A 95 16.13 -8.87 -1.17
C HIS A 95 17.43 -8.37 -1.81
N THR A 96 17.62 -7.06 -1.88
CA THR A 96 18.84 -6.45 -2.43
C THR A 96 20.05 -6.68 -1.52
N HIS A 97 19.84 -6.71 -0.20
CA HIS A 97 20.89 -6.91 0.80
C HIS A 97 21.10 -8.36 1.22
N ARG A 98 20.38 -9.33 0.65
CA ARG A 98 20.59 -10.74 0.97
C ARG A 98 22.00 -11.13 0.53
N PRO A 99 22.93 -11.46 1.45
CA PRO A 99 24.23 -11.97 1.06
C PRO A 99 24.01 -13.23 0.23
N VAL A 100 24.62 -13.30 -0.95
CA VAL A 100 24.71 -14.56 -1.69
C VAL A 100 25.29 -15.59 -0.71
N PRO A 101 24.62 -16.73 -0.47
CA PRO A 101 25.21 -17.79 0.31
C PRO A 101 26.49 -18.20 -0.42
N VAL A 102 27.65 -17.86 0.15
CA VAL A 102 28.92 -18.43 -0.28
C VAL A 102 28.82 -19.90 0.10
N HIS A 103 28.44 -20.73 -0.86
CA HIS A 103 28.52 -22.17 -0.71
C HIS A 103 30.00 -22.49 -0.53
N PRO A 104 30.45 -23.06 0.59
CA PRO A 104 31.81 -23.58 0.66
C PRO A 104 31.89 -24.67 -0.41
N GLU A 105 32.78 -24.44 -1.37
CA GLU A 105 33.12 -25.39 -2.41
C GLU A 105 33.42 -26.75 -1.76
N GLN A 106 32.74 -27.77 -2.26
CA GLN A 106 32.73 -29.11 -1.71
C GLN A 106 34.16 -29.67 -1.72
N ALA A 107 34.76 -29.83 -0.55
CA ALA A 107 35.85 -30.78 -0.39
C ALA A 107 35.22 -32.18 -0.28
N HIS A 108 35.46 -32.97 -1.32
CA HIS A 108 35.14 -34.39 -1.39
C HIS A 108 35.91 -35.12 -0.28
N ASP A 109 35.22 -35.85 0.60
CA ASP A 109 35.71 -37.10 1.19
C ASP A 109 34.56 -37.85 1.90
N GLU A 110 34.74 -39.16 2.00
CA GLU A 110 33.74 -40.23 1.92
C GLU A 110 32.78 -40.45 3.12
N ALA A 111 31.57 -40.92 2.76
CA ALA A 111 30.73 -41.94 3.38
C ALA A 111 30.32 -41.86 4.87
N VAL A 112 29.03 -41.54 5.14
CA VAL A 112 28.14 -42.31 6.05
C VAL A 112 26.67 -42.18 5.57
N ASP A 113 26.03 -43.35 5.44
CA ASP A 113 24.65 -43.62 5.06
C ASP A 113 23.60 -43.05 6.05
N GLN A 114 22.72 -42.15 5.59
CA GLN A 114 21.40 -41.87 6.19
C GLN A 114 20.43 -41.34 5.10
N PRO A 115 19.19 -41.86 4.98
CA PRO A 115 18.21 -41.31 4.04
C PRO A 115 17.58 -40.05 4.63
N ALA A 116 18.21 -38.90 4.38
CA ALA A 116 17.60 -37.60 4.61
C ALA A 116 16.62 -37.30 3.47
N VAL A 117 15.32 -37.29 3.80
CA VAL A 117 14.24 -36.85 2.91
C VAL A 117 14.59 -35.45 2.36
N PRO A 118 14.63 -35.22 1.04
CA PRO A 118 14.90 -33.88 0.52
C PRO A 118 13.73 -32.97 0.91
N ARG A 119 13.95 -32.01 1.80
CA ARG A 119 13.04 -30.87 1.92
C ARG A 119 13.28 -30.03 0.68
N GLU A 120 12.42 -30.22 -0.32
CA GLU A 120 12.42 -29.41 -1.53
C GLU A 120 12.42 -27.93 -1.13
N PRO A 121 13.37 -27.13 -1.65
CA PRO A 121 13.26 -25.69 -1.56
C PRO A 121 12.02 -25.30 -2.37
N HIS A 122 11.03 -24.69 -1.73
CA HIS A 122 9.92 -24.09 -2.45
C HIS A 122 10.46 -22.92 -3.27
N HIS A 123 10.86 -23.22 -4.50
CA HIS A 123 11.32 -22.24 -5.47
C HIS A 123 10.09 -21.46 -5.94
N TRP A 124 9.92 -20.26 -5.40
CA TRP A 124 8.94 -19.31 -5.88
C TRP A 124 9.33 -18.91 -7.31
N HIS A 125 8.69 -19.53 -8.29
CA HIS A 125 8.94 -19.22 -9.68
C HIS A 125 8.20 -17.92 -10.02
N LEU A 126 8.93 -16.90 -10.49
CA LEU A 126 8.35 -15.60 -10.89
C LEU A 126 7.20 -15.72 -11.91
N SER A 127 7.18 -16.81 -12.68
CA SER A 127 6.09 -17.08 -13.62
C SER A 127 4.77 -17.42 -12.94
N ASP A 128 4.76 -17.84 -11.67
CA ASP A 128 3.52 -18.10 -10.92
C ASP A 128 2.81 -16.81 -10.47
N LEU A 129 3.53 -15.68 -10.44
CA LEU A 129 2.98 -14.36 -10.08
C LEU A 129 2.42 -13.58 -11.28
N LEU A 130 2.65 -14.06 -12.51
CA LEU A 130 2.30 -13.37 -13.75
C LEU A 130 1.03 -13.88 -14.45
N HIS A 131 0.21 -14.69 -13.77
CA HIS A 131 -1.07 -15.18 -14.31
C HIS A 131 -2.34 -14.58 -13.67
N PRO A 132 -2.51 -13.26 -13.52
CA PRO A 132 -3.74 -12.72 -12.97
C PRO A 132 -4.96 -12.80 -13.91
N PHE A 133 -4.81 -13.18 -15.20
CA PHE A 133 -5.94 -13.16 -16.14
C PHE A 133 -5.92 -14.31 -17.18
N HIS A 134 -6.22 -15.54 -16.75
CA HIS A 134 -6.86 -16.49 -17.65
C HIS A 134 -8.37 -16.23 -17.65
N HIS A 135 -8.80 -15.38 -18.59
CA HIS A 135 -10.22 -15.18 -18.91
C HIS A 135 -10.91 -16.53 -19.13
N ARG A 136 -11.95 -16.82 -18.34
CA ARG A 136 -12.94 -17.83 -18.70
C ARG A 136 -13.74 -17.29 -19.88
N LYS A 137 -13.52 -17.85 -21.06
CA LYS A 137 -14.45 -17.76 -22.19
C LYS A 137 -15.27 -19.04 -22.23
N ALA A 138 -16.53 -18.87 -22.60
CA ALA A 138 -17.52 -19.86 -23.02
C ALA A 138 -18.45 -20.44 -21.95
N GLY A 139 -19.74 -20.34 -22.29
CA GLY A 139 -20.97 -20.64 -21.58
C GLY A 139 -22.05 -19.83 -22.26
#